data_AF-A0A420BGW4-F1
#
_entry.id   AF-A0A420BGW4-F1
#
_cell.length_a   1.000
_cell.length_b   1.000
_cell.length_c   1.000
_cell.angle_alpha   90.00
_cell.angle_beta   90.00
_cell.angle_gamma   90.00
#
_symmetry.space_group_name_H-M   'P 1'
#
loop_
_entity.id
_entity.type
_entity.pdbx_description
1 polymer ?
#
loop_
_entity_poly.entity_id
_entity_poly.type
_entity_poly.pdbx_seq_one_letter_code
_entity_poly.pdbx_strand_id
1 'polypeptide(L)'
;MKNKQTTLNKLNTFILRDKFSISAWEERGLNPSDSEICNRLQSLFNDCANNLIEAVNSDYKPRQLKSILKKSLGSIDRSDYDTEEREFICDYFDTLSKIVSVDFKDNLNGWLYGKVLNTLFKLTSFFKRQDNIVEILSQDCTQCGSKLETFIIKKEEGIPDYSWNIIQCSNCNEFNLLSTGPNIKVMRFGNYKSIEQLPKAEYTEEQANLRLEQIKFFRKK
;
A
#
# COMPACT_ATOMS: atom_id res chain seq x y z
N MET A 1 -19.83 1.82 31.77
CA MET A 1 -18.87 0.78 32.16
C MET A 1 -18.62 -0.27 31.07
N LYS A 2 -19.63 -0.99 30.55
CA LYS A 2 -19.43 -2.01 29.49
C LYS A 2 -18.70 -1.48 28.23
N ASN A 3 -19.07 -0.30 27.74
CA ASN A 3 -18.45 0.27 26.54
C ASN A 3 -16.95 0.61 26.72
N LYS A 4 -16.58 1.21 27.87
CA LYS A 4 -15.18 1.54 28.21
C LYS A 4 -14.30 0.29 28.23
N GLN A 5 -14.72 -0.77 28.94
CA GLN A 5 -13.93 -2.01 28.99
C GLN A 5 -13.80 -2.68 27.62
N THR A 6 -14.87 -2.65 26.80
CA THR A 6 -14.80 -3.17 25.43
C THR A 6 -13.82 -2.38 24.56
N THR A 7 -13.82 -1.05 24.63
CA THR A 7 -12.85 -0.21 23.92
C THR A 7 -11.41 -0.50 24.37
N LEU A 8 -11.16 -0.57 25.68
CA LEU A 8 -9.84 -0.89 26.23
C LEU A 8 -9.35 -2.28 25.79
N ASN A 9 -10.22 -3.29 25.82
CA ASN A 9 -9.86 -4.63 25.34
C ASN A 9 -9.48 -4.61 23.86
N LYS A 10 -10.24 -3.90 23.02
CA LYS A 10 -9.93 -3.78 21.58
C LYS A 10 -8.60 -3.06 21.32
N LEU A 11 -8.29 -2.01 22.09
CA LEU A 11 -7.00 -1.31 21.98
C LEU A 11 -5.83 -2.21 22.42
N ASN A 12 -5.99 -2.97 23.51
CA ASN A 12 -4.98 -3.94 23.93
C ASN A 12 -4.76 -5.03 22.88
N THR A 13 -5.84 -5.58 22.30
CA THR A 13 -5.74 -6.54 21.18
C THR A 13 -5.04 -5.93 19.97
N PHE A 14 -5.31 -4.66 19.66
CA PHE A 14 -4.66 -3.94 18.57
C PHE A 14 -3.14 -3.82 18.79
N ILE A 15 -2.69 -3.57 20.02
CA ILE A 15 -1.25 -3.48 20.36
C ILE A 15 -0.55 -4.83 20.20
N LEU A 16 -1.18 -5.90 20.69
CA LEU A 16 -0.62 -7.26 20.64
C LEU A 16 -0.47 -7.82 19.22
N ARG A 17 -1.18 -7.25 18.24
CA ARG A 17 -1.06 -7.64 16.84
C ARG A 17 0.26 -7.15 16.25
N ASP A 18 0.98 -8.04 15.57
CA ASP A 18 1.97 -7.64 14.59
C ASP A 18 1.23 -7.10 13.35
N LYS A 19 1.22 -5.77 13.21
CA LYS A 19 0.40 -5.05 12.23
C LYS A 19 1.07 -5.01 10.86
N PHE A 20 2.39 -5.17 10.82
CA PHE A 20 3.19 -5.03 9.61
C PHE A 20 4.02 -6.31 9.33
N SER A 21 3.54 -7.46 9.83
CA SER A 21 4.10 -8.77 9.49
C SER A 21 3.99 -9.04 7.99
N ILE A 22 4.88 -9.88 7.47
CA ILE A 22 4.80 -10.36 6.07
C ILE A 22 3.38 -10.86 5.77
N SER A 23 2.79 -11.67 6.66
CA SER A 23 1.42 -12.15 6.50
C SER A 23 0.37 -11.04 6.45
N ALA A 24 0.54 -9.94 7.17
CA ALA A 24 -0.40 -8.81 7.13
C ALA A 24 -0.32 -8.05 5.79
N TRP A 25 0.86 -7.98 5.18
CA TRP A 25 1.06 -7.45 3.83
C TRP A 25 0.48 -8.40 2.77
N GLU A 26 0.75 -9.70 2.88
CA GLU A 26 0.22 -10.74 1.99
C GLU A 26 -1.32 -10.83 2.03
N GLU A 27 -1.94 -10.72 3.21
CA GLU A 27 -3.40 -10.66 3.38
C GLU A 27 -4.04 -9.51 2.58
N ARG A 28 -3.27 -8.46 2.28
CA ARG A 28 -3.69 -7.29 1.51
C ARG A 28 -3.26 -7.36 0.04
N GLY A 29 -2.52 -8.40 -0.34
CA GLY A 29 -1.91 -8.50 -1.66
C GLY A 29 -0.86 -7.42 -1.92
N LEU A 30 -0.14 -6.99 -0.89
CA LEU A 30 0.90 -5.97 -0.97
C LEU A 30 2.27 -6.60 -0.72
N ASN A 31 3.33 -5.94 -1.21
CA ASN A 31 4.68 -6.38 -0.90
C ASN A 31 5.09 -5.82 0.47
N PRO A 32 5.71 -6.61 1.35
CA PRO A 32 6.22 -6.08 2.61
C PRO A 32 7.21 -4.95 2.37
N SER A 33 6.99 -3.85 3.07
CA SER A 33 7.96 -2.77 3.19
C SER A 33 9.23 -3.25 3.91
N ASP A 34 10.31 -2.46 3.80
CA ASP A 34 11.54 -2.65 4.57
C ASP A 34 11.26 -2.78 6.08
N SER A 35 11.99 -3.66 6.74
CA SER A 35 11.78 -4.00 8.15
C SER A 35 11.90 -2.79 9.09
N GLU A 36 12.76 -1.82 8.75
CA GLU A 36 12.88 -0.56 9.48
C GLU A 36 11.59 0.26 9.45
N ILE A 37 10.97 0.40 8.26
CA ILE A 37 9.70 1.11 8.10
C ILE A 37 8.57 0.36 8.82
N CYS A 38 8.51 -0.96 8.66
CA CYS A 38 7.53 -1.80 9.36
C CYS A 38 7.64 -1.65 10.88
N ASN A 39 8.85 -1.67 11.44
CA ASN A 39 9.09 -1.47 12.87
C ASN A 39 8.72 -0.05 13.33
N ARG A 40 9.06 0.97 12.54
CA ARG A 40 8.70 2.37 12.80
C ARG A 40 7.18 2.55 12.87
N LEU A 41 6.46 1.99 11.91
CA LEU A 41 5.00 2.05 11.87
C LEU A 41 4.36 1.24 13.00
N GLN A 42 4.88 0.04 13.29
CA GLN A 42 4.42 -0.78 14.41
C GLN A 42 4.49 0.00 15.73
N SER A 43 5.64 0.64 16.02
CA SER A 43 5.84 1.46 17.21
C SER A 43 4.90 2.66 17.23
N LEU A 44 4.78 3.39 16.12
CA LEU A 44 3.89 4.56 16.03
C LEU A 44 2.43 4.21 16.36
N PHE A 45 1.93 3.10 15.79
CA PHE A 45 0.56 2.66 16.04
C PHE A 45 0.35 2.14 17.46
N ASN A 46 1.35 1.48 18.04
CA ASN A 46 1.32 1.07 19.44
C ASN A 46 1.31 2.28 20.39
N ASP A 47 2.12 3.30 20.11
CA ASP A 47 2.16 4.54 20.89
C ASP A 47 0.84 5.30 20.79
N CYS A 48 0.25 5.38 19.59
CA CYS A 48 -1.08 5.96 19.42
C CYS A 48 -2.14 5.19 20.23
N ALA A 49 -2.13 3.87 20.19
CA ALA A 49 -3.06 3.03 20.95
C ALA A 49 -2.87 3.18 22.47
N ASN A 50 -1.64 3.24 22.96
CA ASN A 50 -1.32 3.50 24.38
C ASN A 50 -1.87 4.86 24.83
N ASN A 51 -1.64 5.92 24.06
CA ASN A 51 -2.20 7.24 24.35
C ASN A 51 -3.74 7.22 24.40
N LEU A 52 -4.39 6.45 23.51
CA LEU A 52 -5.85 6.27 23.54
C LEU A 52 -6.31 5.48 24.77
N ILE A 53 -5.56 4.45 25.20
CA ILE A 53 -5.85 3.69 26.43
C ILE A 53 -5.81 4.61 27.65
N GLU A 54 -4.76 5.42 27.80
CA GLU A 54 -4.61 6.37 28.89
C GLU A 54 -5.76 7.40 28.90
N ALA A 55 -6.10 7.93 27.73
CA ALA A 55 -7.19 8.90 27.58
C ALA A 55 -8.56 8.28 27.89
N VAL A 56 -8.83 7.05 27.43
CA VAL A 56 -10.06 6.33 27.75
C VAL A 56 -10.14 6.02 29.25
N ASN A 57 -9.03 5.61 29.87
CA ASN A 57 -8.95 5.43 31.32
C ASN A 57 -9.25 6.72 32.08
N SER A 58 -8.80 7.86 31.55
CA SER A 58 -9.05 9.21 32.06
C SER A 58 -10.40 9.82 31.64
N ASP A 59 -11.31 9.02 31.06
CA ASP A 59 -12.67 9.42 30.65
C ASP A 59 -12.70 10.61 29.67
N TYR A 60 -11.72 10.69 28.77
CA TYR A 60 -11.67 11.70 27.72
C TYR A 60 -12.90 11.64 26.80
N LYS A 61 -13.39 12.81 26.40
CA LYS A 61 -14.52 12.94 25.48
C LYS A 61 -14.08 12.62 24.03
N PRO A 62 -15.00 12.25 23.13
CA PRO A 62 -14.68 11.93 21.73
C PRO A 62 -13.86 13.00 20.99
N ARG A 63 -14.10 14.30 21.28
CA ARG A 63 -13.29 15.39 20.71
C ARG A 63 -11.81 15.33 21.12
N GLN A 64 -11.54 14.94 22.36
CA GLN A 64 -10.16 14.81 22.87
C GLN A 64 -9.49 13.56 22.31
N LEU A 65 -10.21 12.44 22.21
CA LEU A 65 -9.73 11.22 21.54
C LEU A 65 -9.40 11.49 20.06
N LYS A 66 -10.25 12.27 19.36
CA LYS A 66 -9.97 12.74 18.00
C LYS A 66 -8.67 13.55 17.93
N SER A 67 -8.39 14.37 18.93
CA SER A 67 -7.16 15.17 18.98
C SER A 67 -5.91 14.31 19.09
N ILE A 68 -5.97 13.20 19.83
CA ILE A 68 -4.86 12.23 19.93
C ILE A 68 -4.58 11.62 18.55
N LEU A 69 -5.62 11.13 17.87
CA LEU A 69 -5.50 10.60 16.51
C LEU A 69 -4.91 11.63 15.53
N LYS A 70 -5.37 12.90 15.59
CA LYS A 70 -4.82 13.98 14.74
C LYS A 70 -3.34 14.24 15.01
N LYS A 71 -2.93 14.24 16.28
CA LYS A 71 -1.53 14.48 16.66
C LYS A 71 -0.64 13.37 16.13
N SER A 72 -1.05 12.11 16.32
CA SER A 72 -0.30 10.95 15.81
C SER A 72 -0.28 10.87 14.28
N LEU A 73 -1.37 11.19 13.59
CA LEU A 73 -1.37 11.24 12.12
C LEU A 73 -0.49 12.39 11.60
N GLY A 74 -0.54 13.55 12.27
CA GLY A 74 0.23 14.73 11.89
C GLY A 74 1.74 14.62 12.15
N SER A 75 2.20 13.65 12.95
CA SER A 75 3.64 13.36 13.10
C SER A 75 4.19 12.47 11.99
N ILE A 76 3.35 12.00 11.07
CA ILE A 76 3.76 11.19 9.92
C ILE A 76 3.87 12.11 8.71
N ASP A 77 5.09 12.33 8.23
CA ASP A 77 5.29 12.97 6.94
C ASP A 77 4.88 11.99 5.84
N ARG A 78 3.90 12.40 5.02
CA ARG A 78 3.37 11.59 3.93
C ARG A 78 4.43 11.29 2.88
N SER A 79 5.39 12.19 2.64
CA SER A 79 6.40 11.98 1.60
C SER A 79 7.36 10.82 1.89
N ASP A 80 7.48 10.42 3.15
CA ASP A 80 8.37 9.35 3.60
C ASP A 80 7.88 7.95 3.27
N TYR A 81 6.67 7.84 2.75
CA TYR A 81 5.99 6.56 2.53
C TYR A 81 5.54 6.43 1.09
N ASP A 82 5.54 5.21 0.56
CA ASP A 82 4.95 4.91 -0.75
C ASP A 82 3.42 4.81 -0.69
N THR A 83 2.79 4.44 -1.81
CA THR A 83 1.32 4.32 -1.87
C THR A 83 0.80 3.20 -0.96
N GLU A 84 1.46 2.04 -0.94
CA GLU A 84 1.01 0.85 -0.19
C GLU A 84 1.11 1.11 1.32
N GLU A 85 2.21 1.72 1.76
CA GLU A 85 2.43 2.12 3.15
C GLU A 85 1.44 3.19 3.61
N ARG A 86 1.16 4.20 2.79
CA ARG A 86 0.17 5.26 3.09
C ARG A 86 -1.23 4.69 3.27
N GLU A 87 -1.60 3.69 2.47
CA GLU A 87 -2.87 2.98 2.61
C GLU A 87 -2.92 2.20 3.93
N PHE A 88 -1.85 1.46 4.25
CA PHE A 88 -1.72 0.75 5.52
C PHE A 88 -1.88 1.67 6.73
N ILE A 89 -1.27 2.86 6.66
CA ILE A 89 -1.38 3.89 7.69
C ILE A 89 -2.84 4.34 7.84
N CYS A 90 -3.50 4.67 6.73
CA CYS A 90 -4.89 5.12 6.75
C CYS A 90 -5.84 4.06 7.33
N ASP A 91 -5.66 2.80 6.96
CA ASP A 91 -6.47 1.67 7.44
C ASP A 91 -6.39 1.51 8.96
N TYR A 92 -5.19 1.64 9.53
CA TYR A 92 -5.04 1.50 10.97
C TYR A 92 -5.51 2.70 11.76
N PHE A 93 -5.37 3.92 11.23
CA PHE A 93 -6.01 5.07 11.86
C PHE A 93 -7.55 4.98 11.77
N ASP A 94 -8.11 4.49 10.67
CA ASP A 94 -9.54 4.22 10.56
C ASP A 94 -9.99 3.17 11.59
N THR A 95 -9.23 2.08 11.72
CA THR A 95 -9.45 1.04 12.74
C THR A 95 -9.45 1.61 14.15
N LEU A 96 -8.42 2.39 14.52
CA LEU A 96 -8.33 3.03 15.83
C LEU A 96 -9.52 3.99 16.06
N SER A 97 -9.87 4.80 15.05
CA SER A 97 -11.00 5.73 15.14
C SER A 97 -12.32 5.02 15.41
N LYS A 98 -12.55 3.87 14.77
CA LYS A 98 -13.72 3.01 15.00
C LYS A 98 -13.71 2.39 16.39
N ILE A 99 -12.56 1.94 16.89
CA ILE A 99 -12.43 1.39 18.25
C ILE A 99 -12.85 2.43 19.30
N VAL A 100 -12.47 3.71 19.11
CA VAL A 100 -12.82 4.80 20.02
C VAL A 100 -14.08 5.58 19.62
N SER A 101 -14.82 5.12 18.60
CA SER A 101 -16.07 5.71 18.12
C SER A 101 -15.96 7.20 17.74
N VAL A 102 -14.90 7.55 17.01
CA VAL A 102 -14.63 8.90 16.51
C VAL A 102 -14.74 8.92 14.98
N ASP A 103 -15.48 9.90 14.44
CA ASP A 103 -15.42 10.17 13.00
C ASP A 103 -14.10 10.84 12.63
N PHE A 104 -13.33 10.18 11.76
CA PHE A 104 -11.98 10.58 11.38
C PHE A 104 -11.76 10.63 9.86
N LYS A 105 -12.81 10.44 9.06
CA LYS A 105 -12.70 10.26 7.60
C LYS A 105 -12.05 11.45 6.90
N ASP A 106 -12.49 12.67 7.21
CA ASP A 106 -11.93 13.87 6.57
C ASP A 106 -10.46 14.10 6.93
N ASN A 107 -10.03 13.65 8.11
CA ASN A 107 -8.63 13.73 8.52
C ASN A 107 -7.75 12.79 7.70
N LEU A 108 -8.22 11.56 7.46
CA LEU A 108 -7.53 10.59 6.60
C LEU A 108 -7.47 11.06 5.16
N ASN A 109 -8.59 11.51 4.60
CA ASN A 109 -8.63 12.03 3.24
C ASN A 109 -7.69 13.23 3.06
N GLY A 110 -7.70 14.17 4.01
CA GLY A 110 -6.83 15.34 3.97
C GLY A 110 -5.35 14.99 4.10
N TRP A 111 -4.99 13.97 4.89
CA TRP A 111 -3.62 13.49 4.99
C TRP A 111 -3.20 12.74 3.72
N LEU A 112 -4.02 11.83 3.20
CA LEU A 112 -3.68 10.99 2.05
C LEU A 112 -3.59 11.79 0.75
N TYR A 113 -4.53 12.71 0.50
CA TYR A 113 -4.67 13.40 -0.79
C TYR A 113 -4.33 14.90 -0.74
N GLY A 114 -4.16 15.48 0.45
CA GLY A 114 -4.07 16.93 0.63
C GLY A 114 -5.45 17.61 0.63
N LYS A 115 -5.46 18.91 0.92
CA LYS A 115 -6.71 19.69 1.11
C LYS A 115 -7.45 20.06 -0.18
N VAL A 116 -6.94 19.68 -1.36
CA VAL A 116 -7.38 20.22 -2.66
C VAL A 116 -8.24 19.23 -3.47
N LEU A 117 -8.32 17.95 -3.08
CA LEU A 117 -9.05 16.94 -3.83
C LEU A 117 -10.38 16.56 -3.15
N ASN A 118 -11.50 16.82 -3.84
CA ASN A 118 -12.87 16.37 -3.50
C ASN A 118 -13.07 14.85 -3.73
N THR A 119 -12.06 14.03 -3.48
CA THR A 119 -12.11 12.59 -3.78
C THR A 119 -12.65 11.84 -2.56
N LEU A 120 -13.92 11.47 -2.62
CA LEU A 120 -14.60 10.62 -1.63
C LEU A 120 -14.25 9.15 -1.89
N PHE A 121 -13.06 8.70 -1.50
CA PHE A 121 -12.78 7.26 -1.49
C PHE A 121 -13.41 6.60 -0.26
N LYS A 122 -14.10 5.48 -0.52
CA LYS A 122 -14.53 4.57 0.54
C LYS A 122 -13.29 3.75 0.91
N LEU A 123 -12.78 3.93 2.13
CA LEU A 123 -11.80 3.05 2.82
C LEU A 123 -12.21 1.55 2.83
N THR A 124 -13.29 1.16 2.15
CA THR A 124 -13.82 -0.20 2.04
C THR A 124 -13.45 -0.89 0.72
N SER A 125 -12.80 -0.23 -0.25
CA SER A 125 -12.51 -0.85 -1.55
C SER A 125 -11.41 -1.90 -1.53
N PHE A 126 -10.55 -1.91 -0.50
CA PHE A 126 -9.53 -2.95 -0.33
C PHE A 126 -9.90 -4.01 0.72
N PHE A 127 -10.90 -3.76 1.57
CA PHE A 127 -11.41 -4.72 2.58
C PHE A 127 -12.25 -5.88 2.01
N LYS A 128 -12.27 -6.07 0.69
CA LYS A 128 -12.81 -7.27 0.04
C LYS A 128 -12.05 -7.55 -1.24
N ARG A 129 -11.25 -8.62 -1.23
CA ARG A 129 -11.09 -9.66 -2.26
C ARG A 129 -9.75 -10.34 -1.96
N GLN A 130 -9.70 -11.60 -1.52
CA GLN A 130 -9.68 -12.72 -2.46
C GLN A 130 -9.76 -12.22 -3.90
N ASP A 131 -8.64 -11.73 -4.40
CA ASP A 131 -8.52 -11.41 -5.81
C ASP A 131 -8.94 -12.68 -6.56
N ASN A 132 -10.08 -12.61 -7.24
CA ASN A 132 -10.38 -13.57 -8.29
C ASN A 132 -9.39 -13.24 -9.40
N ILE A 133 -8.18 -13.78 -9.30
CA ILE A 133 -7.16 -13.69 -10.32
C ILE A 133 -7.79 -14.30 -11.58
N VAL A 134 -8.05 -13.46 -12.57
CA VAL A 134 -8.65 -13.86 -13.85
C VAL A 134 -7.59 -14.52 -14.73
N GLU A 135 -6.35 -14.04 -14.63
CA GLU A 135 -5.21 -14.54 -15.38
C GLU A 135 -3.91 -14.18 -14.65
N ILE A 136 -2.89 -15.02 -14.81
CA ILE A 136 -1.52 -14.71 -14.40
C ILE A 136 -0.68 -14.62 -15.68
N LEU A 137 -0.14 -13.45 -15.96
CA LEU A 137 0.92 -13.30 -16.96
C LEU A 137 2.24 -13.63 -16.30
N SER A 138 3.09 -14.42 -16.96
CA SER A 138 4.37 -14.84 -16.41
C SER A 138 5.44 -14.81 -17.49
N GLN A 139 6.60 -14.26 -17.16
CA GLN A 139 7.81 -14.33 -17.98
C GLN A 139 9.02 -14.67 -17.10
N ASP A 140 10.06 -15.25 -17.70
CA ASP A 140 11.29 -15.54 -16.96
C ASP A 140 12.16 -14.29 -16.86
N CYS A 141 12.73 -14.06 -15.68
CA CYS A 141 13.77 -13.04 -15.53
C CYS A 141 14.97 -13.40 -16.41
N THR A 142 15.45 -12.44 -17.20
CA THR A 142 16.55 -12.61 -18.16
C THR A 142 17.88 -12.99 -17.53
N GLN A 143 18.06 -12.78 -16.22
CA GLN A 143 19.28 -13.15 -15.51
C GLN A 143 19.13 -14.41 -14.66
N CYS A 144 18.15 -14.45 -13.74
CA CYS A 144 18.05 -15.53 -12.75
C CYS A 144 16.98 -16.58 -13.05
N GLY A 145 16.18 -16.40 -14.11
CA GLY A 145 15.12 -17.34 -14.48
C GLY A 145 13.93 -17.41 -13.53
N SER A 146 13.86 -16.54 -12.51
CA SER A 146 12.68 -16.46 -11.64
C SER A 146 11.46 -15.99 -12.43
N LYS A 147 10.30 -16.61 -12.18
CA LYS A 147 9.03 -16.27 -12.83
C LYS A 147 8.56 -14.89 -12.38
N LEU A 148 8.58 -13.89 -13.25
CA LEU A 148 8.08 -12.54 -13.03
C LEU A 148 6.58 -12.51 -13.32
N GLU A 149 5.76 -12.50 -12.26
CA GLU A 149 4.31 -12.68 -12.38
C GLU A 149 3.52 -11.37 -12.31
N THR A 150 2.51 -11.26 -13.16
CA THR A 150 1.51 -10.18 -13.14
C THR A 150 0.14 -10.79 -12.95
N PHE A 151 -0.53 -10.44 -11.87
CA PHE A 151 -1.86 -10.95 -11.54
C PHE A 151 -2.92 -10.02 -12.13
N ILE A 152 -3.67 -10.51 -13.11
CA ILE A 152 -4.77 -9.77 -13.73
C ILE A 152 -6.03 -9.96 -12.90
N ILE A 153 -6.52 -8.86 -12.31
CA ILE A 153 -7.69 -8.87 -11.42
C ILE A 153 -8.97 -8.58 -12.22
N LYS A 154 -8.88 -7.76 -13.27
CA LYS A 154 -10.02 -7.44 -14.13
C LYS A 154 -9.59 -7.14 -15.56
N LYS A 155 -10.30 -7.74 -16.51
CA LYS A 155 -10.25 -7.40 -17.93
C LYS A 155 -11.42 -6.51 -18.34
N GLU A 156 -11.22 -5.64 -19.32
CA GLU A 156 -12.26 -4.85 -19.96
C GLU A 156 -11.90 -4.64 -21.43
N GLU A 157 -12.80 -5.01 -22.32
CA GLU A 157 -12.59 -4.90 -23.76
C GLU A 157 -12.43 -3.45 -24.21
N GLY A 158 -11.54 -3.21 -25.17
CA GLY A 158 -11.31 -1.90 -25.76
C GLY A 158 -10.24 -1.05 -25.06
N ILE A 159 -9.65 -1.55 -23.96
CA ILE A 159 -8.45 -0.95 -23.37
C ILE A 159 -7.23 -1.35 -24.22
N PRO A 160 -6.51 -0.42 -24.85
CA PRO A 160 -5.32 -0.75 -25.63
C PRO A 160 -4.13 -1.10 -24.73
N ASP A 161 -3.12 -1.74 -25.33
CA ASP A 161 -1.83 -1.96 -24.68
C ASP A 161 -1.00 -0.67 -24.70
N TYR A 162 -0.96 0.05 -23.57
CA TYR A 162 -0.48 1.42 -23.54
C TYR A 162 1.04 1.57 -23.48
N SER A 163 1.76 0.63 -22.85
CA SER A 163 3.15 0.88 -22.46
C SER A 163 4.02 -0.38 -22.46
N TRP A 164 5.27 -0.22 -22.84
CA TRP A 164 6.35 -1.11 -22.41
C TRP A 164 6.74 -0.76 -20.98
N ASN A 165 6.91 -1.74 -20.11
CA ASN A 165 7.24 -1.54 -18.70
C ASN A 165 8.65 -2.06 -18.44
N ILE A 166 9.52 -1.20 -17.93
CA ILE A 166 10.79 -1.61 -17.36
C ILE A 166 10.51 -1.98 -15.90
N ILE A 167 10.81 -3.23 -15.56
CA ILE A 167 10.58 -3.81 -14.24
C ILE A 167 11.89 -4.31 -13.64
N GLN A 168 11.97 -4.37 -12.32
CA GLN A 168 13.13 -4.89 -11.60
C GLN A 168 12.75 -6.18 -10.86
N CYS A 169 13.45 -7.27 -11.15
CA CYS A 169 13.25 -8.55 -10.49
C CYS A 169 13.54 -8.42 -8.99
N SER A 170 12.61 -8.81 -8.13
CA SER A 170 12.81 -8.75 -6.67
C SER A 170 13.84 -9.78 -6.17
N ASN A 171 14.15 -10.82 -6.95
CA ASN A 171 15.10 -11.86 -6.56
C ASN A 171 16.56 -11.51 -6.85
N CYS A 172 16.86 -10.97 -8.03
CA CYS A 172 18.25 -10.68 -8.46
C CYS A 172 18.52 -9.21 -8.78
N ASN A 173 17.52 -8.34 -8.66
CA ASN A 173 17.57 -6.92 -9.01
C ASN A 173 17.80 -6.62 -10.50
N GLU A 174 17.76 -7.63 -11.38
CA GLU A 174 17.88 -7.45 -12.82
C GLU A 174 16.70 -6.66 -13.40
N PHE A 175 17.00 -5.76 -14.32
CA PHE A 175 15.96 -5.05 -15.08
C PHE A 175 15.48 -5.88 -16.26
N ASN A 176 14.16 -5.91 -16.48
CA ASN A 176 13.51 -6.65 -17.55
C ASN A 176 12.50 -5.75 -18.26
N LEU A 177 12.18 -6.05 -19.52
CA LEU A 177 11.08 -5.41 -20.24
C LEU A 177 9.84 -6.30 -20.16
N LEU A 178 8.67 -5.71 -19.95
CA LEU A 178 7.39 -6.41 -19.87
C LEU A 178 6.29 -5.63 -20.57
N SER A 179 5.41 -6.34 -21.27
CA SER A 179 4.16 -5.80 -21.83
C SER A 179 2.99 -6.60 -21.29
N THR A 180 1.94 -5.92 -20.80
CA THR A 180 0.78 -6.59 -20.20
C THR A 180 -0.28 -6.96 -21.24
N GLY A 181 -0.15 -6.44 -22.46
CA GLY A 181 -1.13 -6.66 -23.52
C GLY A 181 -2.40 -5.82 -23.34
N PRO A 182 -3.34 -5.92 -24.30
CA PRO A 182 -4.57 -5.16 -24.27
C PRO A 182 -5.59 -5.75 -23.27
N ASN A 183 -6.66 -4.99 -23.05
CA ASN A 183 -7.84 -5.36 -22.25
C ASN A 183 -7.57 -5.52 -20.75
N ILE A 184 -6.48 -4.97 -20.22
CA ILE A 184 -6.14 -5.02 -18.79
C ILE A 184 -6.66 -3.77 -18.09
N LYS A 185 -7.65 -3.91 -17.20
CA LYS A 185 -8.20 -2.79 -16.42
C LYS A 185 -7.58 -2.66 -15.04
N VAL A 186 -7.36 -3.79 -14.38
CA VAL A 186 -6.79 -3.86 -13.03
C VAL A 186 -5.82 -5.02 -12.98
N MET A 187 -4.61 -4.75 -12.49
CA MET A 187 -3.54 -5.72 -12.32
C MET A 187 -2.76 -5.45 -11.04
N ARG A 188 -2.04 -6.47 -10.58
CA ARG A 188 -1.10 -6.40 -9.45
C ARG A 188 0.23 -7.03 -9.86
N PHE A 189 1.33 -6.40 -9.46
CA PHE A 189 2.67 -6.94 -9.65
C PHE A 189 2.97 -8.01 -8.61
N GLY A 190 3.57 -9.12 -9.03
CA GLY A 190 4.07 -10.14 -8.13
C GLY A 190 5.47 -9.82 -7.62
N ASN A 191 6.43 -10.66 -8.00
CA ASN A 191 7.81 -10.61 -7.55
C ASN A 191 8.72 -9.71 -8.40
N TYR A 192 8.22 -8.53 -8.76
CA TYR A 192 9.01 -7.47 -9.38
C TYR A 192 8.49 -6.07 -9.02
N LYS A 193 9.35 -5.07 -9.14
CA LYS A 193 9.00 -3.64 -9.00
C LYS A 193 8.85 -3.00 -10.38
N SER A 194 7.86 -2.14 -10.59
CA SER A 194 7.78 -1.31 -11.80
C SER A 194 8.71 -0.11 -11.65
N ILE A 195 9.57 0.12 -12.64
CA ILE A 195 10.61 1.16 -12.58
C ILE A 195 10.29 2.31 -13.53
N GLU A 196 9.87 2.01 -14.74
CA GLU A 196 9.61 3.00 -15.78
C GLU A 196 8.54 2.48 -16.75
N GLN A 197 7.64 3.34 -17.21
CA GLN A 197 6.65 3.03 -18.22
C GLN A 197 6.94 3.86 -19.47
N LEU A 198 7.04 3.20 -20.62
CA LEU A 198 7.35 3.79 -21.92
C LEU A 198 6.11 3.66 -22.80
N PRO A 199 5.35 4.75 -23.03
CA PRO A 199 4.14 4.70 -23.85
C PRO A 199 4.42 4.18 -25.25
N LYS A 200 3.64 3.20 -25.74
CA LYS A 200 3.78 2.64 -27.09
C LYS A 200 3.46 3.64 -28.20
N ALA A 201 2.77 4.74 -27.86
CA ALA A 201 2.57 5.86 -28.77
C ALA A 201 3.86 6.65 -29.05
N GLU A 202 4.85 6.56 -28.16
CA GLU A 202 6.11 7.32 -28.22
C GLU A 202 7.34 6.41 -28.43
N TYR A 203 7.26 5.15 -28.01
CA TYR A 203 8.38 4.21 -28.01
C TYR A 203 8.06 2.92 -28.77
N THR A 204 8.90 2.58 -29.74
CA THR A 204 8.92 1.23 -30.33
C THR A 204 9.53 0.22 -29.36
N GLU A 205 9.37 -1.07 -29.64
CA GLU A 205 9.97 -2.14 -28.84
C GLU A 205 11.50 -2.04 -28.84
N GLU A 206 12.11 -1.69 -29.98
CA GLU A 206 13.57 -1.51 -30.08
C GLU A 206 14.06 -0.34 -29.22
N GLN A 207 13.31 0.77 -29.20
CA GLN A 207 13.63 1.93 -28.37
C GLN A 207 13.46 1.61 -26.87
N ALA A 208 12.44 0.83 -26.52
CA ALA A 208 12.23 0.37 -25.15
C ALA A 208 13.35 -0.56 -24.68
N ASN A 209 13.82 -1.47 -25.52
CA ASN A 209 14.98 -2.31 -25.24
C ASN A 209 16.27 -1.50 -25.12
N LEU A 210 16.47 -0.49 -25.97
CA LEU A 210 17.61 0.42 -25.83
C LEU A 210 17.59 1.15 -24.48
N ARG A 211 16.41 1.61 -24.04
CA ARG A 211 16.23 2.25 -22.73
C ARG A 211 16.50 1.28 -21.58
N LEU A 212 16.06 0.02 -21.70
CA LEU A 212 16.38 -1.04 -20.74
C LEU A 212 17.90 -1.20 -20.59
N GLU A 213 18.64 -1.33 -21.70
CA GLU A 213 20.10 -1.49 -21.67
C GLU A 213 20.82 -0.28 -21.06
N GLN A 214 20.33 0.94 -21.34
CA GLN A 214 20.84 2.15 -20.67
C GLN A 214 20.65 2.07 -19.15
N ILE A 215 19.47 1.68 -18.67
CA ILE A 215 19.20 1.55 -17.24
C ILE A 215 20.10 0.48 -16.62
N LYS A 216 20.27 -0.67 -17.28
CA LYS A 216 21.21 -1.72 -16.83
C LYS A 216 22.63 -1.20 -16.74
N PHE A 217 23.09 -0.39 -17.69
CA PHE A 217 24.44 0.16 -17.68
C PHE A 217 24.64 1.19 -16.55
N PHE A 218 23.74 2.17 -16.41
CA PHE A 218 23.89 3.27 -15.47
C PHE A 218 23.54 2.91 -14.02
N ARG A 219 22.74 1.87 -13.80
CA ARG A 219 22.30 1.44 -12.45
C ARG A 219 22.94 0.13 -12.00
N LYS A 220 24.00 -0.34 -12.66
CA LYS A 220 24.88 -1.39 -12.12
C LYS A 220 25.44 -0.90 -10.78
N LYS A 221 24.95 -1.47 -9.68
CA LYS A 221 25.64 -1.48 -8.40
C LYS A 221 26.59 -2.66 -8.36
#